data_AF-A0A1L3J444-F1
#
_entry.id   AF-A0A1L3J444-F1
#
_cell.length_a   1.000
_cell.length_b   1.000
_cell.length_c   1.000
_cell.angle_alpha   90.00
_cell.angle_beta   90.00
_cell.angle_gamma   90.00
#
_symmetry.space_group_name_H-M   'P 1'
#
loop_
_entity.id
_entity.type
_entity.pdbx_description
1 polymer ?
#
loop_
_entity_poly.entity_id
_entity_poly.type
_entity_poly.pdbx_seq_one_letter_code
_entity_poly.pdbx_strand_id
1 'polypeptide(L)'
;MNPQDSSREDLQETEIQHARETRHSQDLPRLYSKRVIWAFAILFSTLFAAVLLMSNMKSMDEKKGRMQVLIFGILFTIGVGISVETTQASSNLALPLNLLGGIILNEYFWNRYIGKEQEFEKKNWTKPAIISILICIPFALLLIFGQKFGL
;
A
#
# COMPACT_ATOMS: atom_id res chain seq x y z
N MET A 1 27.92 29.85 38.63
CA MET A 1 27.39 29.68 37.27
C MET A 1 26.80 31.03 36.83
N ASN A 2 27.20 31.57 35.68
CA ASN A 2 26.61 32.80 35.14
C ASN A 2 25.24 32.46 34.54
N PRO A 3 24.13 33.13 34.91
CA PRO A 3 22.79 32.84 34.38
C PRO A 3 22.69 32.89 32.85
N GLN A 4 23.52 33.70 32.18
CA GLN A 4 23.56 33.77 30.71
C GLN A 4 24.17 32.54 30.03
N ASP A 5 24.96 31.74 30.75
CA ASP A 5 25.66 30.57 30.21
C ASP A 5 24.71 29.36 30.11
N SER A 6 23.93 29.13 31.18
CA SER A 6 22.90 28.09 31.24
C SER A 6 21.84 28.25 30.14
N SER A 7 21.38 29.49 29.88
CA SER A 7 20.39 29.72 28.80
C SER A 7 20.94 29.48 27.39
N ARG A 8 22.26 29.54 27.19
CA ARG A 8 22.88 29.24 25.89
C ARG A 8 23.06 27.74 25.68
N GLU A 9 23.41 27.01 26.74
CA GLU A 9 23.49 25.55 26.73
C GLU A 9 22.12 24.93 26.40
N ASP A 10 21.04 25.39 27.04
CA ASP A 10 19.67 24.90 26.79
C ASP A 10 19.20 25.13 25.34
N LEU A 11 19.53 26.30 24.77
CA LEU A 11 19.20 26.62 23.37
C LEU A 11 20.00 25.75 22.41
N GLN A 12 21.28 25.51 22.71
CA GLN A 12 22.16 24.71 21.87
C GLN A 12 21.75 23.22 21.90
N GLU A 13 21.35 22.69 23.05
CA GLU A 13 20.76 21.35 23.16
C GLU A 13 19.47 21.22 22.36
N THR A 14 18.59 22.23 22.43
CA THR A 14 17.33 22.26 21.67
C THR A 14 17.57 22.29 20.16
N GLU A 15 18.52 23.09 19.68
CA GLU A 15 18.91 23.14 18.26
C GLU A 15 19.52 21.82 17.77
N ILE A 16 20.37 21.18 18.59
CA ILE A 16 20.97 19.88 18.27
C ILE A 16 19.91 18.78 18.22
N GLN A 17 18.96 18.79 19.16
CA GLN A 17 17.83 17.86 19.19
C GLN A 17 16.96 18.02 17.93
N HIS A 18 16.56 19.25 17.60
CA HIS A 18 15.76 19.55 16.42
C HIS A 18 16.50 19.16 15.13
N ALA A 19 17.81 19.45 15.03
CA ALA A 19 18.62 19.06 13.88
C ALA A 19 18.75 17.54 13.75
N ARG A 20 18.83 16.79 14.86
CA ARG A 20 18.85 15.32 14.87
C ARG A 20 17.50 14.74 14.44
N GLU A 21 16.39 15.27 14.95
CA GLU A 21 15.04 14.85 14.55
C GLU A 21 14.76 15.13 13.07
N THR A 22 15.20 16.29 12.57
CA THR A 22 15.06 16.66 11.16
C THR A 22 15.89 15.75 10.24
N ARG A 23 17.11 15.35 10.64
CA ARG A 23 17.92 14.38 9.88
C ARG A 23 17.32 12.98 9.91
N HIS A 24 16.90 12.51 11.09
CA HIS A 24 16.28 11.20 11.23
C HIS A 24 15.06 11.06 10.31
N SER A 25 14.19 12.08 10.28
CA SER A 25 13.01 12.08 9.41
C SER A 25 13.34 12.19 7.91
N GLN A 26 14.49 12.75 7.50
CA GLN A 26 14.94 12.76 6.10
C GLN A 26 15.43 11.40 5.60
N ASP A 27 15.88 10.51 6.49
CA ASP A 27 16.39 9.19 6.13
C ASP A 27 15.30 8.09 6.12
N LEU A 28 14.07 8.39 6.57
CA LEU A 28 13.00 7.40 6.61
C LEU A 28 12.49 7.06 5.20
N PRO A 29 12.28 5.78 4.89
CA PRO A 29 11.70 5.38 3.62
C PRO A 29 10.27 5.91 3.49
N ARG A 30 9.89 6.32 2.28
CA ARG A 30 8.53 6.79 1.98
C ARG A 30 7.64 5.63 1.55
N LEU A 31 6.74 5.20 2.43
CA LEU A 31 5.91 4.02 2.21
C LEU A 31 4.41 4.36 2.28
N TYR A 32 3.61 3.65 1.47
CA TYR A 32 2.17 3.58 1.69
C TYR A 32 1.90 2.78 2.96
N SER A 33 0.96 3.22 3.80
CA SER A 33 0.65 2.48 5.03
C SER A 33 -0.14 1.20 4.76
N LYS A 34 -0.08 0.24 5.70
CA LYS A 34 -0.94 -0.97 5.68
C LYS A 34 -2.41 -0.64 5.47
N ARG A 35 -2.91 0.43 6.10
CA ARG A 35 -4.30 0.89 5.97
C ARG A 35 -4.64 1.31 4.54
N VAL A 36 -3.73 2.02 3.86
CA VAL A 36 -3.91 2.41 2.45
C VAL A 36 -3.92 1.18 1.56
N ILE A 37 -2.97 0.26 1.74
CA ILE A 37 -2.92 -0.99 0.96
C ILE A 37 -4.21 -1.79 1.12
N TRP A 38 -4.71 -1.88 2.36
CA TRP A 38 -5.97 -2.57 2.65
C TRP A 38 -7.18 -1.90 1.99
N ALA A 39 -7.25 -0.57 2.04
CA ALA A 39 -8.32 0.19 1.38
C ALA A 39 -8.33 -0.05 -0.14
N PHE A 40 -7.15 -0.10 -0.78
CA PHE A 40 -7.07 -0.41 -2.22
C PHE A 40 -7.51 -1.84 -2.55
N ALA A 41 -7.25 -2.79 -1.66
CA ALA A 41 -7.72 -4.17 -1.84
C ALA A 41 -9.25 -4.24 -1.85
N ILE A 42 -9.90 -3.51 -0.93
CA ILE A 42 -11.36 -3.52 -0.76
C ILE A 42 -12.07 -2.71 -1.84
N LEU A 43 -11.58 -1.49 -2.12
CA LEU A 43 -12.26 -0.56 -3.03
C LEU A 43 -12.01 -0.87 -4.51
N PHE A 44 -10.85 -1.46 -4.84
CA PHE A 44 -10.47 -1.74 -6.21
C PHE A 44 -10.24 -3.23 -6.42
N SER A 45 -9.09 -3.76 -6.00
CA SER A 45 -8.77 -5.19 -6.01
C SER A 45 -7.44 -5.48 -5.31
N THR A 46 -7.19 -6.75 -5.00
CA THR A 46 -5.89 -7.23 -4.52
C THR A 46 -4.74 -6.85 -5.44
N LEU A 47 -4.96 -6.80 -6.77
CA LEU A 47 -3.90 -6.42 -7.72
C LEU A 47 -3.45 -4.97 -7.52
N PHE A 48 -4.39 -4.04 -7.33
CA PHE A 48 -4.05 -2.64 -7.05
C PHE A 48 -3.30 -2.51 -5.72
N ALA A 49 -3.76 -3.21 -4.68
CA ALA A 49 -3.05 -3.26 -3.40
C ALA A 49 -1.63 -3.83 -3.54
N ALA A 50 -1.46 -4.88 -4.35
CA ALA A 50 -0.15 -5.47 -4.65
C ALA A 50 0.77 -4.46 -5.35
N VAL A 51 0.25 -3.64 -6.27
CA VAL A 51 1.02 -2.56 -6.92
C VAL A 51 1.51 -1.52 -5.92
N LEU A 52 0.68 -1.12 -4.94
CA LEU A 52 1.12 -0.23 -3.87
C LEU A 52 2.22 -0.88 -3.02
N LEU A 53 2.04 -2.14 -2.63
CA LEU A 53 3.05 -2.85 -1.85
C LEU A 53 4.35 -3.06 -2.65
N MET A 54 4.28 -3.32 -3.95
CA MET A 54 5.47 -3.34 -4.83
C MET A 54 6.21 -2.01 -4.83
N SER A 55 5.49 -0.89 -4.81
CA SER A 55 6.12 0.43 -4.69
C SER A 55 6.81 0.61 -3.34
N ASN A 56 6.28 0.04 -2.27
CA ASN A 56 6.94 0.05 -0.96
C ASN A 56 8.22 -0.79 -1.01
N MET A 57 8.16 -2.02 -1.54
CA MET A 57 9.34 -2.87 -1.70
C MET A 57 10.42 -2.20 -2.54
N LYS A 58 10.03 -1.47 -3.61
CA LYS A 58 10.99 -0.66 -4.39
C LYS A 58 11.66 0.43 -3.54
N SER A 59 10.92 1.05 -2.62
CA SER A 59 11.45 2.11 -1.76
C SER A 59 12.36 1.57 -0.65
N MET A 60 12.25 0.27 -0.34
CA MET A 60 13.11 -0.46 0.59
C MET A 60 14.28 -1.18 -0.12
N ASP A 61 14.47 -1.00 -1.43
CA ASP A 61 15.37 -1.80 -2.30
C ASP A 61 15.17 -3.33 -2.24
N GLU A 62 14.00 -3.78 -1.78
CA GLU A 62 13.61 -5.19 -1.63
C GLU A 62 13.18 -5.80 -2.97
N LYS A 63 14.15 -6.09 -3.85
CA LYS A 63 13.90 -6.62 -5.21
C LYS A 63 13.17 -7.97 -5.19
N LYS A 64 13.54 -8.86 -4.26
CA LYS A 64 12.92 -10.19 -4.12
C LYS A 64 11.47 -10.07 -3.65
N GLY A 65 11.22 -9.29 -2.60
CA GLY A 65 9.86 -9.01 -2.10
C GLY A 65 8.98 -8.40 -3.18
N ARG A 66 9.50 -7.42 -3.93
CA ARG A 66 8.79 -6.80 -5.05
C ARG A 66 8.34 -7.81 -6.11
N MET A 67 9.24 -8.72 -6.51
CA MET A 67 8.91 -9.74 -7.51
C MET A 67 7.89 -10.76 -6.99
N GLN A 68 8.01 -11.19 -5.74
CA GLN A 68 7.05 -12.12 -5.16
C GLN A 68 5.66 -11.51 -5.01
N VAL A 69 5.56 -10.24 -4.61
CA VAL A 69 4.29 -9.52 -4.54
C VAL A 69 3.66 -9.38 -5.94
N LEU A 70 4.46 -9.13 -6.98
CA LEU A 70 3.97 -9.09 -8.37
C LEU A 70 3.35 -10.42 -8.78
N ILE A 71 4.11 -11.50 -8.61
CA ILE A 71 3.69 -12.86 -8.98
C ILE A 71 2.43 -13.23 -8.20
N PHE A 72 2.41 -12.97 -6.89
CA PHE A 72 1.23 -13.18 -6.05
C PHE A 72 0.03 -12.40 -6.57
N GLY A 73 0.16 -11.10 -6.82
CA GLY A 73 -0.94 -10.25 -7.29
C GLY A 73 -1.57 -10.79 -8.57
N ILE A 74 -0.74 -11.18 -9.55
CA ILE A 74 -1.21 -11.74 -10.82
C ILE A 74 -1.91 -13.09 -10.60
N LEU A 75 -1.25 -14.04 -9.93
CA LEU A 75 -1.81 -15.37 -9.70
C LEU A 75 -3.08 -15.32 -8.86
N PHE A 76 -3.12 -14.46 -7.85
CA PHE A 76 -4.29 -14.27 -7.00
C PHE A 76 -5.47 -13.74 -7.82
N THR A 77 -5.26 -12.72 -8.65
CA THR A 77 -6.33 -12.18 -9.51
C THR A 77 -6.85 -13.20 -10.51
N ILE A 78 -5.99 -13.99 -11.14
CA ILE A 78 -6.40 -15.10 -12.01
C ILE A 78 -7.23 -16.11 -11.21
N GLY A 79 -6.76 -16.50 -10.03
CA GLY A 79 -7.47 -17.43 -9.14
C GLY A 79 -8.85 -16.90 -8.72
N VAL A 80 -8.97 -15.61 -8.43
CA VAL A 80 -10.27 -14.98 -8.14
C VAL A 80 -11.19 -15.06 -9.35
N GLY A 81 -10.71 -14.75 -10.55
CA GLY A 81 -11.50 -14.85 -11.79
C GLY A 81 -12.05 -16.26 -12.02
N ILE A 82 -11.19 -17.27 -11.93
CA ILE A 82 -11.60 -18.68 -12.04
C ILE A 82 -12.60 -19.07 -10.94
N SER A 83 -12.38 -18.62 -9.70
CA SER A 83 -13.24 -18.96 -8.56
C SER A 83 -14.64 -18.38 -8.72
N VAL A 84 -14.74 -17.13 -9.20
CA VAL A 84 -16.03 -16.47 -9.44
C VAL A 84 -16.78 -17.16 -10.59
N GLU A 85 -16.10 -17.50 -11.68
CA GLU A 85 -16.69 -18.17 -12.84
C GLU A 85 -17.21 -19.58 -12.49
N THR A 86 -16.37 -20.40 -11.84
CA THR A 86 -16.68 -21.82 -11.58
C THR A 86 -17.79 -22.04 -10.58
N THR A 87 -17.99 -21.11 -9.64
CA THR A 87 -19.00 -21.25 -8.58
C THR A 87 -20.38 -20.76 -9.01
N GLN A 88 -20.52 -20.16 -10.20
CA GLN A 88 -21.70 -19.39 -10.60
C GLN A 88 -22.19 -18.44 -9.50
N ALA A 89 -21.28 -18.06 -8.59
CA ALA A 89 -21.65 -17.29 -7.44
C ALA A 89 -22.04 -15.89 -7.93
N SER A 90 -23.24 -15.45 -7.54
CA SER A 90 -23.58 -14.03 -7.55
C SER A 90 -22.37 -13.25 -7.02
N SER A 91 -22.00 -12.15 -7.67
CA SER A 91 -20.76 -11.36 -7.62
C SER A 91 -20.12 -11.06 -6.23
N ASN A 92 -20.69 -11.55 -5.15
CA ASN A 92 -20.31 -11.44 -3.75
C ASN A 92 -19.07 -12.25 -3.34
N LEU A 93 -18.56 -13.20 -4.13
CA LEU A 93 -17.31 -13.91 -3.79
C LEU A 93 -16.05 -13.07 -4.04
N ALA A 94 -16.11 -12.11 -4.97
CA ALA A 94 -14.97 -11.26 -5.29
C ALA A 94 -14.54 -10.40 -4.08
N LEU A 95 -15.49 -9.92 -3.28
CA LEU A 95 -15.23 -9.06 -2.12
C LEU A 95 -14.46 -9.77 -0.99
N PRO A 96 -14.90 -10.93 -0.45
CA PRO A 96 -14.16 -11.67 0.56
C PRO A 96 -12.82 -12.20 0.03
N LEU A 97 -12.73 -12.57 -1.24
CA LEU A 97 -11.45 -12.96 -1.85
C LEU A 97 -10.49 -11.77 -1.94
N ASN A 98 -10.95 -10.59 -2.35
CA ASN A 98 -10.11 -9.38 -2.34
C ASN A 98 -9.69 -9.00 -0.91
N LEU A 99 -10.57 -9.16 0.07
CA LEU A 99 -10.24 -8.96 1.47
C LEU A 99 -9.14 -9.93 1.94
N LEU A 100 -9.26 -11.22 1.60
CA LEU A 100 -8.24 -12.23 1.88
C LEU A 100 -6.90 -11.87 1.24
N GLY A 101 -6.91 -11.45 -0.02
CA GLY A 101 -5.71 -10.99 -0.71
C GLY A 101 -5.06 -9.79 -0.01
N GLY A 102 -5.86 -8.81 0.42
CA GLY A 102 -5.40 -7.68 1.23
C GLY A 102 -4.78 -8.07 2.57
N ILE A 103 -5.35 -9.08 3.25
CA ILE A 103 -4.79 -9.64 4.49
C ILE A 103 -3.44 -10.30 4.20
N ILE A 104 -3.33 -11.12 3.15
CA ILE A 104 -2.06 -11.77 2.78
C ILE A 104 -0.98 -10.70 2.48
N LEU A 105 -1.32 -9.64 1.74
CA LEU A 105 -0.38 -8.54 1.47
C LEU A 105 0.10 -7.84 2.77
N ASN A 106 -0.81 -7.53 3.69
CA ASN A 106 -0.49 -6.78 4.91
C ASN A 106 0.12 -7.60 6.05
N GLU A 107 -0.24 -8.89 6.15
CA GLU A 107 0.21 -9.72 7.27
C GLU A 107 1.34 -10.67 6.90
N TYR A 108 1.37 -11.15 5.65
CA TYR A 108 2.48 -11.98 5.18
C TYR A 108 3.57 -11.12 4.54
N PHE A 109 3.28 -10.46 3.41
CA PHE A 109 4.33 -9.78 2.63
C PHE A 109 4.92 -8.56 3.33
N TRP A 110 4.10 -7.69 3.90
CA TRP A 110 4.61 -6.54 4.66
C TRP A 110 5.50 -7.01 5.82
N ASN A 111 4.99 -7.89 6.67
CA ASN A 111 5.73 -8.31 7.87
C ASN A 111 7.01 -9.06 7.50
N ARG A 112 7.03 -9.78 6.36
CA ARG A 112 8.19 -10.53 5.90
C ARG A 112 9.31 -9.65 5.33
N TYR A 113 8.96 -8.61 4.57
CA TYR A 113 9.94 -7.85 3.78
C TYR A 113 10.20 -6.43 4.29
N ILE A 114 9.23 -5.81 4.95
CA ILE A 114 9.35 -4.45 5.50
C ILE A 114 9.58 -4.52 7.01
N GLY A 115 8.86 -5.41 7.70
CA GLY A 115 8.91 -5.52 9.16
C GLY A 115 7.72 -4.81 9.84
N LYS A 116 7.33 -5.33 11.00
CA LYS A 116 6.14 -4.85 11.74
C LYS A 116 6.32 -3.44 12.30
N GLU A 117 7.51 -3.19 12.85
CA GLU A 117 7.85 -1.94 13.56
C GLU A 117 8.69 -0.99 12.68
N GLN A 118 8.67 -1.15 11.35
CA GLN A 118 9.40 -0.26 10.46
C GLN A 118 8.81 1.15 10.55
N GLU A 119 9.62 2.12 10.98
CA GLU A 119 9.27 3.53 10.90
C GLU A 119 9.37 4.03 9.45
N PHE A 120 8.40 4.84 9.00
CA PHE A 120 8.38 5.34 7.63
C PHE A 120 7.64 6.68 7.51
N GLU A 121 8.03 7.48 6.53
CA GLU A 121 7.28 8.67 6.14
C GLU A 121 6.09 8.27 5.26
N LYS A 122 4.89 8.76 5.57
CA LYS A 122 3.67 8.41 4.82
C LYS A 122 3.73 8.94 3.39
N LYS A 123 3.71 8.02 2.44
CA LYS A 123 3.63 8.34 1.01
C LYS A 123 2.23 8.78 0.61
N ASN A 124 2.14 9.81 -0.24
CA ASN A 124 0.88 10.33 -0.74
C ASN A 124 0.14 9.31 -1.65
N TRP A 125 -1.06 8.90 -1.24
CA TRP A 125 -1.91 7.89 -1.90
C TRP A 125 -2.88 8.46 -2.95
N THR A 126 -3.00 9.77 -3.10
CA THR A 126 -3.96 10.39 -4.02
C THR A 126 -3.63 10.07 -5.48
N LYS A 127 -2.35 10.11 -5.86
CA LYS A 127 -1.92 9.78 -7.24
C LYS A 127 -2.34 8.37 -7.66
N PRO A 128 -1.98 7.30 -6.91
CA PRO A 128 -2.44 5.95 -7.28
C PRO A 128 -3.97 5.81 -7.20
N ALA A 129 -4.67 6.51 -6.29
CA ALA A 129 -6.12 6.42 -6.20
C ALA A 129 -6.81 6.98 -7.44
N ILE A 130 -6.36 8.13 -7.95
CA ILE A 130 -6.89 8.71 -9.20
C ILE A 130 -6.68 7.74 -10.36
N ILE A 131 -5.49 7.14 -10.48
CA ILE A 131 -5.19 6.16 -11.53
C ILE A 131 -6.10 4.93 -11.41
N SER A 132 -6.28 4.39 -10.20
CA SER A 132 -7.18 3.27 -9.95
C SER A 132 -8.62 3.59 -10.34
N ILE A 133 -9.13 4.77 -9.97
CA ILE A 133 -10.49 5.20 -10.33
C ILE A 133 -10.65 5.33 -11.84
N LEU A 134 -9.68 5.94 -12.53
CA LEU A 134 -9.70 6.09 -13.99
C LEU A 134 -9.68 4.76 -14.74
N ILE A 135 -9.14 3.70 -14.15
CA ILE A 135 -9.18 2.34 -14.72
C ILE A 135 -10.48 1.63 -14.33
N CYS A 136 -10.86 1.68 -13.05
CA CYS A 136 -12.00 0.94 -12.51
C CYS A 136 -13.34 1.46 -13.02
N ILE A 137 -13.54 2.78 -13.16
CA ILE A 137 -14.84 3.33 -13.60
C ILE A 137 -15.17 2.88 -15.03
N PRO A 138 -14.31 3.12 -16.06
CA PRO A 138 -14.61 2.66 -17.42
C PRO A 138 -14.80 1.15 -17.48
N PHE A 139 -13.99 0.38 -16.77
CA PHE A 139 -14.11 -1.07 -16.73
C PHE A 139 -15.46 -1.52 -16.13
N ALA A 140 -15.89 -0.91 -15.02
CA ALA A 140 -17.19 -1.20 -14.43
C ALA A 140 -18.35 -0.81 -15.37
N LEU A 141 -18.26 0.34 -16.05
CA LEU A 141 -19.27 0.76 -17.03
C LEU A 141 -19.33 -0.23 -18.20
N LEU A 142 -18.18 -0.67 -18.73
CA LEU A 142 -18.12 -1.68 -19.79
C LEU A 142 -18.76 -3.00 -19.37
N LEU A 143 -18.54 -3.46 -18.14
CA LEU A 143 -19.20 -4.67 -17.64
C LEU A 143 -20.71 -4.50 -17.55
N ILE A 144 -21.19 -3.40 -16.96
CA ILE A 144 -22.62 -3.15 -16.75
C ILE A 144 -23.35 -2.98 -18.10
N PHE A 145 -22.80 -2.18 -19.01
CA PHE A 145 -23.41 -1.94 -20.32
C PHE A 145 -23.18 -3.10 -21.28
N GLY A 146 -22.03 -3.78 -21.25
CA GLY A 146 -21.75 -4.95 -22.07
C GLY A 146 -22.76 -6.08 -21.84
N GLN A 147 -23.04 -6.40 -20.56
CA GLN A 147 -24.08 -7.36 -20.18
C GLN A 147 -25.47 -6.96 -20.69
N LYS A 148 -25.75 -5.66 -20.78
CA LYS A 148 -27.05 -5.12 -21.24
C LYS A 148 -27.19 -5.09 -22.76
N PHE A 149 -26.09 -4.92 -23.49
CA PHE A 149 -26.09 -4.80 -24.97
C PHE A 149 -25.66 -6.09 -25.69
N GLY A 150 -25.37 -7.18 -24.96
CA GLY A 150 -25.09 -8.50 -25.53
C GLY A 150 -23.74 -8.61 -26.25
N LEU A 151 -22.74 -7.86 -25.77
CA LEU A 151 -21.33 -8.03 -26.12
C LEU A 151 -20.66 -9.06 -25.22
#